data_AF-B8G9C5-F1
#
_entry.id   AF-B8G9C5-F1
#
_cell.length_a   1.000
_cell.length_b   1.000
_cell.length_c   1.000
_cell.angle_alpha   90.00
_cell.angle_beta   90.00
_cell.angle_gamma   90.00
#
_symmetry.space_group_name_H-M   'P 1'
#
loop_
_entity.id
_entity.type
_entity.pdbx_description
1 polymer ?
#
loop_
_entity_poly.entity_id
_entity_poly.type
_entity_poly.pdbx_seq_one_letter_code
_entity_poly.pdbx_strand_id
1 'polypeptide(L)'
;MQTVLFICTGNYYRSRYAELLFNVLQVPGWCADSRGLRLSMANLGPIWPPVLERLQQRGFSPPHEVRWPLALGEEELVRAALVIALDETEHRPLIQQHFPMWADRIRYWQTPDLPALPAEVAFHRIEQGVQALIDELQTR
;
A
#
# COMPACT_ATOMS: atom_id res chain seq x y z
N MET A 1 6.45 18.15 -3.35
CA MET A 1 5.43 17.07 -3.41
C MET A 1 5.74 16.11 -2.28
N GLN A 2 4.76 15.80 -1.44
CA GLN A 2 4.91 14.89 -0.29
C GLN A 2 4.51 13.47 -0.70
N THR A 3 5.11 12.46 -0.09
CA THR A 3 4.87 11.05 -0.42
C THR A 3 4.22 10.30 0.74
N VAL A 4 3.14 9.57 0.43
CA VAL A 4 2.60 8.51 1.28
C VAL A 4 3.21 7.18 0.84
N LEU A 5 3.83 6.46 1.76
CA LEU A 5 4.38 5.12 1.51
C LEU A 5 3.45 4.04 2.07
N PHE A 6 2.87 3.23 1.19
CA PHE A 6 2.07 2.06 1.57
C PHE A 6 2.92 0.80 1.67
N ILE A 7 2.77 0.02 2.74
CA ILE A 7 3.57 -1.19 3.00
C ILE A 7 2.67 -2.40 3.20
N CYS A 8 2.93 -3.47 2.46
CA CYS A 8 2.42 -4.80 2.80
C CYS A 8 3.57 -5.83 2.79
N THR A 9 3.26 -7.11 2.98
CA THR A 9 4.29 -8.15 2.93
C THR A 9 4.94 -8.26 1.54
N GLY A 10 4.17 -8.54 0.50
CA GLY A 10 4.74 -8.94 -0.80
C GLY A 10 4.89 -7.84 -1.86
N ASN A 11 4.40 -6.61 -1.63
CA ASN A 11 4.28 -5.53 -2.62
C ASN A 11 3.69 -5.95 -3.97
N TYR A 12 2.76 -6.90 -3.95
CA TYR A 12 2.14 -7.49 -5.15
C TYR A 12 0.61 -7.28 -5.19
N TYR A 13 0.01 -7.05 -4.02
CA TYR A 13 -1.44 -6.91 -3.84
C TYR A 13 -1.81 -5.62 -3.08
N ARG A 14 -2.03 -5.69 -1.75
CA ARG A 14 -2.72 -4.66 -0.96
C ARG A 14 -2.07 -3.28 -1.04
N SER A 15 -0.75 -3.20 -0.83
CA SER A 15 -0.04 -1.92 -0.90
C SER A 15 0.01 -1.35 -2.32
N ARG A 16 0.08 -2.21 -3.36
CA ARG A 16 0.06 -1.79 -4.76
C ARG A 16 -1.29 -1.23 -5.13
N TYR A 17 -2.37 -1.86 -4.69
CA TYR A 17 -3.71 -1.32 -4.92
C TYR A 17 -3.91 0.04 -4.23
N ALA A 18 -3.48 0.18 -2.97
CA ALA A 18 -3.54 1.45 -2.25
C ALA A 18 -2.76 2.58 -2.96
N GLU A 19 -1.54 2.30 -3.42
CA GLU A 19 -0.73 3.25 -4.18
C GLU A 19 -1.43 3.67 -5.48
N LEU A 20 -1.86 2.69 -6.29
CA LEU A 20 -2.48 2.96 -7.58
C LEU A 20 -3.75 3.78 -7.41
N LEU A 21 -4.63 3.38 -6.48
CA LEU A 21 -5.87 4.09 -6.18
C LEU A 21 -5.59 5.52 -5.71
N PHE A 22 -4.65 5.72 -4.78
CA PHE A 22 -4.30 7.06 -4.30
C PHE A 22 -3.79 7.95 -5.43
N ASN A 23 -2.92 7.43 -6.29
CA ASN A 23 -2.32 8.21 -7.38
C ASN A 23 -3.33 8.59 -8.47
N VAL A 24 -4.28 7.70 -8.83
CA VAL A 24 -5.31 8.04 -9.82
C VAL A 24 -6.31 9.09 -9.32
N LEU A 25 -6.44 9.26 -7.99
CA LEU A 25 -7.29 10.28 -7.37
C LEU A 25 -6.64 11.68 -7.32
N GLN A 26 -5.37 11.81 -7.72
CA GLN A 26 -4.68 13.11 -7.96
C GLN A 26 -4.79 14.12 -6.81
N VAL A 27 -4.46 13.70 -5.59
CA VAL A 27 -4.49 14.55 -4.39
C VAL A 27 -3.46 15.69 -4.53
N PRO A 28 -3.86 16.98 -4.47
CA PRO A 28 -2.94 18.09 -4.68
C PRO A 28 -1.75 18.10 -3.71
N GLY A 29 -0.54 18.19 -4.24
CA GLY A 29 0.70 18.25 -3.45
C GLY A 29 1.18 16.90 -2.89
N TRP A 30 0.43 15.81 -3.13
CA TRP A 30 0.72 14.47 -2.64
C TRP A 30 0.86 13.46 -3.78
N CYS A 31 1.68 12.45 -3.54
CA CYS A 31 1.73 11.23 -4.33
C CYS A 31 1.88 10.01 -3.40
N ALA A 32 1.68 8.82 -3.94
CA ALA A 32 1.90 7.57 -3.24
C ALA A 32 2.99 6.71 -3.90
N ASP A 33 3.70 5.97 -3.07
CA ASP A 33 4.55 4.85 -3.46
C ASP A 33 4.24 3.65 -2.55
N SER A 34 4.76 2.47 -2.87
CA SER A 34 4.60 1.29 -2.03
C SER A 34 5.77 0.32 -2.07
N ARG A 35 5.98 -0.37 -0.95
CA ARG A 35 7.07 -1.34 -0.75
C ARG A 35 6.60 -2.59 -0.02
N GLY A 36 7.45 -3.61 -0.03
CA GLY A 36 7.20 -4.95 0.50
C GLY A 36 8.18 -5.30 1.60
N LEU A 37 7.68 -5.80 2.73
CA LEU A 37 8.51 -6.25 3.85
C LEU A 37 9.24 -7.56 3.57
N ARG A 38 8.64 -8.43 2.75
CA ARG A 38 9.18 -9.74 2.39
C ARG A 38 8.61 -10.16 1.04
N LEU A 39 9.38 -9.89 -0.02
CA LEU A 39 9.00 -10.26 -1.37
C LEU A 39 8.94 -11.77 -1.54
N SER A 40 8.08 -12.23 -2.45
CA SER A 40 7.93 -13.64 -2.79
C SER A 40 8.24 -13.88 -4.25
N MET A 41 9.14 -14.82 -4.53
CA MET A 41 9.43 -15.30 -5.88
C MET A 41 8.31 -16.17 -6.45
N ALA A 42 7.34 -16.58 -5.63
CA ALA A 42 6.18 -17.35 -6.07
C ALA A 42 5.09 -16.49 -6.73
N ASN A 43 5.21 -15.15 -6.66
CA ASN A 43 4.30 -14.24 -7.34
C ASN A 43 4.45 -14.38 -8.85
N LEU A 44 3.32 -14.60 -9.54
CA LEU A 44 3.31 -14.71 -10.99
C LEU A 44 3.17 -13.32 -11.60
N GLY A 45 4.29 -12.78 -12.09
CA GLY A 45 4.34 -11.46 -12.74
C GLY A 45 4.49 -10.28 -11.76
N PRO A 46 4.33 -9.05 -12.26
CA PRO A 46 4.65 -7.83 -11.50
C PRO A 46 3.56 -7.42 -10.49
N ILE A 47 2.31 -7.84 -10.69
CA ILE A 47 1.17 -7.52 -9.82
C ILE A 47 0.13 -8.63 -9.86
N TRP A 48 -0.66 -8.76 -8.80
CA TRP A 48 -1.79 -9.68 -8.81
C TRP A 48 -2.87 -9.15 -9.78
N PRO A 49 -3.31 -9.89 -10.80
CA PRO A 49 -4.24 -9.38 -11.82
C PRO A 49 -5.53 -8.74 -11.25
N PRO A 50 -6.16 -9.28 -10.18
CA PRO A 50 -7.32 -8.66 -9.55
C PRO A 50 -7.11 -7.23 -9.07
N VAL A 51 -5.87 -6.79 -8.81
CA VAL A 51 -5.57 -5.39 -8.47
C VAL A 51 -5.92 -4.45 -9.61
N LEU A 52 -5.54 -4.83 -10.84
CA LEU A 52 -5.80 -4.02 -12.04
C LEU A 52 -7.28 -4.09 -12.43
N GLU A 53 -7.87 -5.28 -12.35
CA GLU A 53 -9.29 -5.49 -12.60
C GLU A 53 -10.13 -4.65 -11.64
N ARG A 54 -9.77 -4.61 -10.35
CA ARG A 54 -10.47 -3.79 -9.37
C ARG A 54 -10.34 -2.30 -9.65
N LEU A 55 -9.15 -1.85 -10.06
CA LEU A 55 -8.93 -0.45 -10.45
C LEU A 55 -9.83 -0.07 -11.64
N GLN A 56 -9.97 -0.97 -12.63
CA GLN A 56 -10.88 -0.81 -13.77
C GLN A 56 -12.35 -0.79 -13.35
N GLN A 57 -12.76 -1.66 -12.43
CA GLN A 57 -14.13 -1.66 -11.88
C GLN A 57 -14.48 -0.35 -11.17
N ARG A 58 -13.47 0.38 -10.66
CA ARG A 58 -13.63 1.72 -10.10
C ARG A 58 -13.58 2.86 -11.14
N GLY A 59 -13.52 2.52 -12.43
CA GLY A 59 -13.56 3.48 -13.54
C GLY A 59 -12.20 4.06 -13.91
N PHE A 60 -11.10 3.51 -13.38
CA PHE A 60 -9.76 4.01 -13.64
C PHE A 60 -8.99 3.08 -14.58
N SER A 61 -8.27 3.68 -15.53
CA SER A 61 -7.39 2.92 -16.41
C SER A 61 -6.17 2.41 -15.64
N PRO A 62 -5.78 1.14 -15.79
CA PRO A 62 -4.50 0.62 -15.30
C PRO A 62 -3.33 1.42 -15.89
N PRO A 63 -2.19 1.47 -15.18
CA PRO A 63 -0.98 2.06 -15.76
C PRO A 63 -0.54 1.26 -16.99
N HIS A 64 0.04 1.97 -17.97
CA HIS A 64 0.57 1.35 -19.19
C HIS A 64 1.68 0.33 -18.88
N GLU A 65 2.49 0.61 -17.86
CA GLU A 65 3.54 -0.29 -17.37
C GLU A 65 3.32 -0.62 -15.90
N VAL A 66 3.44 -1.91 -15.58
CA VAL A 66 3.32 -2.42 -14.21
C VAL A 66 4.69 -2.85 -13.71
N ARG A 67 5.22 -2.12 -12.72
CA ARG A 67 6.50 -2.45 -12.09
C ARG A 67 6.44 -3.72 -11.25
N TRP A 68 7.57 -4.42 -11.14
CA TRP A 68 7.76 -5.53 -10.21
C TRP A 68 7.66 -5.09 -8.73
N PRO A 69 7.35 -6.02 -7.80
CA PRO A 69 7.39 -5.74 -6.37
C PRO A 69 8.76 -5.22 -5.92
N LEU A 70 8.75 -4.20 -5.07
CA LEU A 70 9.97 -3.57 -4.54
C LEU A 70 10.08 -3.79 -3.04
N ALA A 71 11.26 -4.18 -2.56
CA ALA A 71 11.53 -4.41 -1.15
C ALA A 71 11.64 -3.07 -0.41
N LEU A 72 11.13 -3.01 0.82
CA LEU A 72 11.27 -1.84 1.67
C LEU A 72 12.73 -1.65 2.08
N GLY A 73 13.26 -0.46 1.83
CA GLY A 73 14.49 0.04 2.44
C GLY A 73 14.20 1.10 3.49
N GLU A 74 15.20 1.39 4.34
CA GLU A 74 15.07 2.46 5.33
C GLU A 74 15.03 3.85 4.68
N GLU A 75 15.65 4.02 3.51
CA GLU A 75 15.60 5.28 2.77
C GLU A 75 14.16 5.71 2.42
N GLU A 76 13.31 4.76 2.00
CA GLU A 76 11.91 5.07 1.73
C GLU A 76 11.16 5.51 2.99
N LEU A 77 11.45 4.88 4.15
CA LEU A 77 10.84 5.26 5.43
C LEU A 77 11.23 6.69 5.83
N VAL A 78 12.51 7.04 5.68
CA VAL A 78 13.03 8.39 5.99
C VAL A 78 12.46 9.45 5.05
N ARG A 79 12.33 9.14 3.76
CA ARG A 79 11.89 10.12 2.75
C ARG A 79 10.38 10.34 2.74
N ALA A 80 9.59 9.34 3.12
CA ALA A 80 8.14 9.44 3.11
C ALA A 80 7.65 10.43 4.18
N ALA A 81 6.73 11.31 3.80
CA ALA A 81 6.09 12.22 4.74
C ALA A 81 5.07 11.48 5.63
N LEU A 82 4.52 10.38 5.11
CA LEU A 82 3.62 9.50 5.83
C LEU A 82 3.85 8.05 5.43
N VAL A 83 3.89 7.14 6.40
CA VAL A 83 4.05 5.70 6.16
C VAL A 83 2.86 4.94 6.75
N ILE A 84 2.29 4.03 5.95
CA ILE A 84 1.10 3.24 6.32
C ILE A 84 1.34 1.77 5.97
N ALA A 85 1.36 0.91 6.99
CA ALA A 85 1.31 -0.53 6.81
C ALA A 85 -0.13 -1.04 6.81
N LEU A 86 -0.49 -1.94 5.88
CA LEU A 86 -1.89 -2.27 5.58
C LEU A 86 -2.60 -3.10 6.66
N ASP A 87 -1.85 -3.76 7.54
CA ASP A 87 -2.37 -4.61 8.62
C ASP A 87 -1.41 -4.60 9.80
N GLU A 88 -1.89 -4.24 10.99
CA GLU A 88 -1.02 -4.16 12.16
C GLU A 88 -0.49 -5.53 12.62
N THR A 89 -1.38 -6.51 12.70
CA THR A 89 -1.06 -7.84 13.25
C THR A 89 0.00 -8.54 12.40
N GLU A 90 -0.12 -8.43 11.08
CA GLU A 90 0.82 -9.00 10.13
C GLU A 90 2.15 -8.22 10.05
N HIS A 91 2.08 -6.87 9.97
CA HIS A 91 3.26 -6.09 9.59
C HIS A 91 4.04 -5.53 10.77
N ARG A 92 3.42 -5.29 11.94
CA ARG A 92 4.14 -4.77 13.12
C ARG A 92 5.31 -5.68 13.53
N PRO A 93 5.17 -7.01 13.61
CA PRO A 93 6.31 -7.89 13.95
C PRO A 93 7.44 -7.81 12.91
N LEU A 94 7.10 -7.71 11.62
CA LEU A 94 8.10 -7.60 10.54
C LEU A 94 8.83 -6.25 10.58
N ILE A 95 8.12 -5.16 10.85
CA ILE A 95 8.74 -3.85 11.05
C ILE A 95 9.63 -3.88 12.30
N GLN A 96 9.19 -4.47 13.42
CA GLN A 96 10.03 -4.60 14.62
C GLN A 96 11.31 -5.40 14.36
N GLN A 97 11.21 -6.45 13.54
CA GLN A 97 12.35 -7.30 13.19
C GLN A 97 13.35 -6.59 12.26
N HIS A 98 12.87 -5.87 11.25
CA HIS A 98 13.71 -5.35 10.17
C HIS A 98 14.03 -3.85 10.30
N PHE A 99 13.13 -3.07 10.90
CA PHE A 99 13.18 -1.61 11.04
C PHE A 99 12.69 -1.18 12.45
N PRO A 100 13.30 -1.66 13.55
CA PRO A 100 12.76 -1.55 14.90
C PRO A 100 12.41 -0.12 15.32
N MET A 101 13.19 0.87 14.89
CA MET A 101 12.96 2.29 15.20
C MET A 101 11.68 2.86 14.59
N TRP A 102 11.07 2.17 13.62
CA TRP A 102 9.90 2.62 12.87
C TRP A 102 8.60 2.00 13.35
N ALA A 103 8.62 0.96 14.18
CA ALA A 103 7.43 0.24 14.61
C ALA A 103 6.36 1.13 15.25
N ASP A 104 6.77 2.19 15.95
CA ASP A 104 5.84 3.12 16.60
C ASP A 104 5.80 4.50 15.90
N ARG A 105 6.41 4.62 14.72
CA ARG A 105 6.48 5.86 13.93
C ARG A 105 5.66 5.81 12.64
N ILE A 106 5.10 4.66 12.31
CA ILE A 106 4.26 4.47 11.14
C ILE A 106 2.81 4.22 11.57
N ARG A 107 1.87 4.44 10.65
CA ARG A 107 0.47 4.10 10.88
C ARG A 107 0.22 2.66 10.44
N TYR A 108 -0.74 2.04 11.10
CA TYR A 108 -1.23 0.72 10.71
C TYR A 108 -2.72 0.78 10.42
N TRP A 109 -3.12 0.10 9.35
CA TRP A 109 -4.51 -0.22 9.06
C TRP A 109 -4.84 -1.63 9.55
N GLN A 110 -6.08 -2.07 9.31
CA GLN A 110 -6.61 -3.37 9.70
C GLN A 110 -7.17 -4.10 8.48
N THR A 111 -6.29 -4.39 7.52
CA THR A 111 -6.62 -5.09 6.27
C THR A 111 -5.75 -6.34 6.11
N PRO A 112 -6.12 -7.45 6.81
CA PRO A 112 -5.42 -8.72 6.70
C PRO A 112 -5.32 -9.24 5.27
N ASP A 113 -4.33 -10.07 4.99
CA ASP A 113 -4.23 -10.76 3.70
C ASP A 113 -5.16 -11.98 3.60
N LEU A 114 -5.19 -12.56 2.40
CA LEU A 114 -5.70 -13.90 2.19
C LEU A 114 -4.91 -14.94 3.02
N PRO A 115 -5.56 -16.00 3.55
CA PRO A 115 -7.00 -16.26 3.47
C PRO A 115 -7.81 -15.60 4.61
N ALA A 116 -7.17 -14.86 5.52
CA ALA A 116 -7.81 -14.31 6.71
C ALA A 116 -8.91 -13.28 6.39
N LEU A 117 -8.75 -12.51 5.31
CA LEU A 117 -9.77 -11.62 4.78
C LEU A 117 -9.99 -11.90 3.29
N PRO A 118 -11.25 -12.11 2.83
CA PRO A 118 -11.53 -12.24 1.40
C PRO A 118 -11.09 -10.99 0.64
N ALA A 119 -10.50 -11.19 -0.54
CA ALA A 119 -9.90 -10.11 -1.32
C ALA A 119 -10.89 -8.97 -1.62
N GLU A 120 -12.14 -9.29 -1.93
CA GLU A 120 -13.20 -8.31 -2.17
C GLU A 120 -13.45 -7.40 -0.96
N VAL A 121 -13.39 -7.96 0.25
CA VAL A 121 -13.55 -7.18 1.49
C VAL A 121 -12.29 -6.35 1.75
N ALA A 122 -11.10 -6.90 1.48
CA ALA A 122 -9.84 -6.19 1.62
C ALA A 122 -9.74 -4.99 0.65
N PHE A 123 -10.18 -5.15 -0.61
CA PHE A 123 -10.28 -4.05 -1.57
C PHE A 123 -11.17 -2.92 -1.06
N HIS A 124 -12.36 -3.24 -0.57
CA HIS A 124 -13.25 -2.23 0.02
C HIS A 124 -12.64 -1.50 1.23
N ARG A 125 -11.94 -2.22 2.11
CA ARG A 125 -11.25 -1.59 3.25
C ARG A 125 -10.13 -0.66 2.80
N ILE A 126 -9.38 -1.03 1.75
CA ILE A 126 -8.34 -0.17 1.19
C ILE A 126 -8.95 1.09 0.58
N GLU A 127 -10.04 0.97 -0.16
CA GLU A 127 -10.76 2.13 -0.73
C GLU A 127 -11.22 3.10 0.36
N GLN A 128 -11.83 2.58 1.43
CA GLN A 128 -12.25 3.38 2.58
C GLN A 128 -11.06 4.05 3.28
N GLY A 129 -9.96 3.32 3.49
CA GLY A 129 -8.74 3.85 4.10
C GLY A 129 -8.07 4.92 3.26
N VAL A 130 -8.02 4.74 1.94
CA VAL A 130 -7.50 5.74 0.99
C VAL A 130 -8.39 6.98 1.00
N GLN A 131 -9.71 6.83 0.94
CA GLN A 131 -10.61 8.00 0.97
C GLN A 131 -10.48 8.79 2.27
N ALA A 132 -10.50 8.11 3.42
CA ALA A 132 -10.35 8.77 4.72
C ALA A 132 -8.99 9.47 4.85
N LEU A 133 -7.93 8.88 4.29
CA LEU A 133 -6.63 9.53 4.23
C LEU A 133 -6.66 10.79 3.35
N ILE A 134 -7.30 10.74 2.19
CA ILE A 134 -7.40 11.91 1.30
C ILE A 134 -8.12 13.05 2.02
N ASP A 135 -9.24 12.75 2.67
CA ASP A 135 -10.01 13.73 3.44
C ASP A 135 -9.13 14.36 4.54
N GLU A 136 -8.31 13.56 5.25
CA GLU A 136 -7.34 14.06 6.23
C GLU A 136 -6.30 15.00 5.59
N LEU A 137 -5.76 14.63 4.43
CA LEU A 137 -4.68 15.39 3.78
C LEU A 137 -5.17 16.73 3.18
N GLN A 138 -6.44 16.82 2.81
CA GLN A 138 -7.05 18.04 2.26
C GLN A 138 -7.48 19.06 3.32
N THR A 139 -7.59 18.64 4.58
CA THR A 139 -7.94 19.53 5.70
C THR A 139 -6.72 20.19 6.37
N ARG A 140 -5.52 19.93 5.85
CA ARG A 140 -4.24 20.42 6.38
C ARG A 140 -3.69 21.64 5.65
#